data_AF-A0A8J2K4I5-F1
#
_entry.id   AF-A0A8J2K4I5-F1
#
_cell.length_a   1.000
_cell.length_b   1.000
_cell.length_c   1.000
_cell.angle_alpha   90.00
_cell.angle_beta   90.00
_cell.angle_gamma   90.00
#
_symmetry.space_group_name_H-M   'P 1'
#
loop_
_entity.id
_entity.type
_entity.pdbx_description
1 polymer ?
#
loop_
_entity_poly.entity_id
_entity_poly.type
_entity_poly.pdbx_seq_one_letter_code
_entity_poly.pdbx_strand_id
1 'polypeptide(L)'
;MIYFAGFLTFVNCWNVKWATFVQDFFTYAKLLALIIIIITGVVQLSYGKTEYFTWDYPEGYEPSATKVALSFYSGLFAYNGWNYLNFIIEELKDPVKNLPRAIAISCILVMVVYVLTNIAFFTTLSPAEILASEAVAVTFANRLYGYMAWIIPVFVAMSTFGAVNGILLTSSRLFYAGAIEGQMPQILTMIQTEKSTPAPAVLFVALLSLLYLTSSNITLLINYVGFATWLSIGVAVFCIPWLRWKEPNLPRPIKVNLIFPIVYILATIVITVVPMFEDPVTTGLGALVICSGIPVYLLCIAWKNKPACVKKSIDRVTKIGQLLLVVSDPRLRNRKEKPRYAYVPPVAKVESEFQSSYKSSISIPGLAFNNNKPAVDYESLTSASPLSTPDETTKLIRPLALQVLAQRQCHHKISPKALNRCAANKQLKMLSLVSCRRR
;
A
#
# COMPACT_ATOMS: atom_id res chain seq x y z
N MET A 1 -25.45 -7.87 7.92
CA MET A 1 -24.57 -6.91 7.21
C MET A 1 -24.30 -5.64 8.02
N ILE A 2 -25.31 -4.85 8.43
CA ILE A 2 -25.08 -3.57 9.15
C ILE A 2 -24.40 -3.76 10.51
N TYR A 3 -24.90 -4.66 11.36
CA TYR A 3 -24.29 -4.97 12.66
C TYR A 3 -22.85 -5.46 12.54
N PHE A 4 -22.57 -6.20 11.48
CA PHE A 4 -21.24 -6.71 11.16
C PHE A 4 -20.27 -5.57 10.82
N ALA A 5 -20.68 -4.65 9.95
CA ALA A 5 -19.85 -3.52 9.56
C ALA A 5 -19.58 -2.62 10.77
N GLY A 6 -20.59 -2.40 11.61
CA GLY A 6 -20.47 -1.66 12.87
C GLY A 6 -19.49 -2.32 13.85
N PHE A 7 -19.56 -3.65 14.02
CA PHE A 7 -18.65 -4.40 14.88
C PHE A 7 -17.19 -4.30 14.42
N LEU A 8 -16.92 -4.55 13.13
CA LEU A 8 -15.57 -4.44 12.59
C LEU A 8 -15.04 -3.01 12.70
N THR A 9 -15.88 -2.02 12.41
CA THR A 9 -15.54 -0.60 12.58
C THR A 9 -15.15 -0.31 14.03
N PHE A 10 -15.92 -0.80 15.00
CA PHE A 10 -15.60 -0.66 16.42
C PHE A 10 -14.25 -1.28 16.78
N VAL A 11 -13.98 -2.52 16.34
CA VAL A 11 -12.70 -3.20 16.58
C VAL A 11 -11.52 -2.40 15.98
N ASN A 12 -11.69 -1.90 14.76
CA ASN A 12 -10.67 -1.11 14.06
C ASN A 12 -10.43 0.25 14.72
N CYS A 13 -11.47 0.90 15.23
CA CYS A 13 -11.33 2.14 16.00
C CYS A 13 -10.72 1.90 17.38
N TRP A 14 -10.97 0.74 17.99
CA TRP A 14 -10.54 0.44 19.34
C TRP A 14 -9.05 0.13 19.44
N ASN A 15 -8.47 -0.75 18.62
CA ASN A 15 -7.04 -1.02 18.70
C ASN A 15 -6.55 -1.74 17.44
N VAL A 16 -5.49 -1.19 16.82
CA VAL A 16 -4.86 -1.80 15.64
C VAL A 16 -4.37 -3.22 15.93
N LYS A 17 -3.81 -3.49 17.13
CA LYS A 17 -3.31 -4.84 17.48
C LYS A 17 -4.41 -5.89 17.49
N TRP A 18 -5.59 -5.52 18.01
CA TRP A 18 -6.76 -6.40 17.99
C TRP A 18 -7.28 -6.60 16.57
N ALA A 19 -7.32 -5.53 15.76
CA ALA A 19 -7.71 -5.63 14.36
C ALA A 19 -6.75 -6.54 13.55
N THR A 20 -5.43 -6.47 13.81
CA THR A 20 -4.43 -7.37 13.21
C THR A 20 -4.60 -8.81 13.69
N PHE A 21 -4.78 -9.05 14.99
CA PHE A 21 -5.01 -10.40 15.51
C PHE A 21 -6.26 -11.05 14.89
N VAL A 22 -7.36 -10.29 14.83
CA VAL A 22 -8.61 -10.71 14.19
C VAL A 22 -8.40 -10.99 12.70
N GLN A 23 -7.60 -10.17 12.00
CA GLN A 23 -7.22 -10.40 10.61
C GLN A 23 -6.48 -11.72 10.42
N ASP A 24 -5.49 -11.99 11.28
CA ASP A 24 -4.67 -13.21 11.20
C ASP A 24 -5.54 -14.44 11.40
N PHE A 25 -6.39 -14.44 12.43
CA PHE A 25 -7.33 -15.52 12.71
C PHE A 25 -8.24 -15.82 11.50
N PHE A 26 -8.87 -14.81 10.91
CA PHE A 26 -9.71 -14.99 9.74
C PHE A 26 -8.94 -15.41 8.49
N THR A 27 -7.67 -15.03 8.37
CA THR A 27 -6.80 -15.47 7.29
C THR A 27 -6.51 -16.96 7.38
N TYR A 28 -6.19 -17.47 8.57
CA TYR A 28 -6.03 -18.92 8.78
C TYR A 28 -7.32 -19.69 8.49
N ALA A 29 -8.46 -19.18 8.97
CA ALA A 29 -9.77 -19.79 8.70
C ALA A 29 -10.07 -19.89 7.19
N LYS A 30 -9.77 -18.84 6.42
CA LYS A 30 -9.93 -18.82 4.96
C LYS A 30 -9.04 -19.87 4.28
N LEU A 31 -7.78 -19.95 4.67
CA LEU A 31 -6.84 -20.92 4.10
C LEU A 31 -7.29 -22.35 4.40
N LEU A 32 -7.74 -22.62 5.63
CA LEU A 32 -8.27 -23.93 6.01
C LEU A 32 -9.48 -24.33 5.18
N ALA A 33 -10.42 -23.41 4.93
CA ALA A 33 -11.59 -23.65 4.09
C ALA A 33 -11.20 -24.10 2.67
N LEU A 34 -10.26 -23.37 2.05
CA LEU A 34 -9.78 -23.66 0.70
C LEU A 34 -9.01 -24.98 0.65
N ILE A 35 -8.19 -25.27 1.66
CA ILE A 35 -7.48 -26.55 1.77
C ILE A 35 -8.48 -27.71 1.85
N ILE A 36 -9.53 -27.60 2.66
CA ILE A 36 -10.57 -28.64 2.77
C ILE A 36 -11.25 -28.89 1.43
N ILE A 37 -11.64 -27.83 0.71
CA ILE A 37 -12.27 -27.94 -0.62
C ILE A 37 -11.32 -28.59 -1.62
N ILE A 38 -10.06 -28.13 -1.68
CA ILE A 38 -9.05 -28.65 -2.62
C ILE A 38 -8.74 -30.12 -2.35
N ILE A 39 -8.49 -30.51 -1.09
CA ILE A 39 -8.22 -31.91 -0.73
C ILE A 39 -9.40 -32.78 -1.11
N THR A 40 -10.63 -32.33 -0.83
CA THR A 40 -11.83 -33.08 -1.18
C THR A 40 -12.00 -33.22 -2.69
N GLY A 41 -11.69 -32.16 -3.45
CA GLY A 41 -11.64 -32.21 -4.91
C GLY A 41 -10.65 -33.25 -5.42
N VAL A 42 -9.42 -33.25 -4.90
CA VAL A 42 -8.36 -34.23 -5.26
C VAL A 42 -8.79 -35.67 -4.94
N VAL A 43 -9.48 -35.88 -3.81
CA VAL A 43 -10.04 -37.19 -3.46
C VAL A 43 -11.14 -37.61 -4.45
N GLN A 44 -12.04 -36.70 -4.83
CA GLN A 44 -13.07 -36.97 -5.85
C GLN A 44 -12.47 -37.28 -7.23
N LEU A 45 -11.41 -36.56 -7.62
CA LEU A 45 -10.63 -36.88 -8.82
C LEU A 45 -10.02 -38.29 -8.75
N SER A 46 -9.49 -38.68 -7.59
CA SER A 46 -8.94 -40.02 -7.37
C SER A 46 -10.01 -41.12 -7.48
N TYR A 47 -11.28 -40.80 -7.17
CA TYR A 47 -12.42 -41.69 -7.42
C TYR A 47 -12.92 -41.68 -8.87
N GLY A 48 -12.27 -40.95 -9.77
CA GLY A 48 -12.62 -40.88 -11.19
C GLY A 48 -13.79 -39.93 -11.50
N LYS A 49 -14.22 -39.10 -10.56
CA LYS A 49 -15.35 -38.16 -10.74
C LYS A 49 -14.95 -36.97 -11.62
N THR A 50 -15.02 -37.20 -12.92
CA THR A 50 -14.65 -36.25 -13.97
C THR A 50 -15.77 -35.97 -14.98
N GLU A 51 -16.99 -36.39 -14.65
CA GLU A 51 -18.17 -36.40 -15.53
C GLU A 51 -18.54 -35.00 -16.07
N TYR A 52 -18.21 -33.93 -15.33
CA TYR A 52 -18.54 -32.56 -15.72
C TYR A 52 -17.40 -31.77 -16.38
N PHE A 53 -16.22 -32.37 -16.56
CA PHE A 53 -15.14 -31.74 -17.34
C PHE A 53 -15.41 -31.90 -18.84
N THR A 54 -16.30 -31.07 -19.34
CA THR A 54 -16.69 -31.04 -20.74
C THR A 54 -16.18 -29.76 -21.40
N TRP A 55 -15.84 -29.84 -22.69
CA TRP A 55 -15.46 -28.69 -23.51
C TRP A 55 -16.65 -28.15 -24.32
N ASP A 56 -17.82 -28.76 -24.15
CA ASP A 56 -19.03 -28.44 -24.91
C ASP A 56 -19.72 -27.21 -24.35
N TYR A 57 -20.21 -26.36 -25.25
CA TYR A 57 -21.05 -25.25 -24.86
C TYR A 57 -22.46 -25.74 -24.54
N PRO A 58 -23.15 -25.14 -23.54
CA PRO A 58 -24.56 -25.41 -23.30
C PRO A 58 -25.39 -25.20 -24.56
N GLU A 59 -26.42 -26.02 -24.78
CA GLU A 59 -27.32 -25.86 -25.93
C GLU A 59 -27.89 -24.43 -26.00
N GLY A 60 -27.72 -23.77 -27.16
CA GLY A 60 -28.14 -22.38 -27.37
C GLY A 60 -27.15 -21.31 -26.91
N TYR A 61 -25.98 -21.67 -26.37
CA TYR A 61 -24.94 -20.70 -26.03
C TYR A 61 -24.05 -20.39 -27.23
N GLU A 62 -24.17 -19.17 -27.77
CA GLU A 62 -23.21 -18.64 -28.73
C GLU A 62 -22.04 -17.96 -28.01
N PRO A 63 -20.80 -18.46 -28.15
CA PRO A 63 -19.61 -17.82 -27.62
C PRO A 63 -19.36 -16.51 -28.36
N SER A 64 -19.65 -15.40 -27.69
CA SER A 64 -19.29 -14.05 -28.15
C SER A 64 -18.03 -13.59 -27.44
N ALA A 65 -17.12 -12.95 -28.18
CA ALA A 65 -15.93 -12.29 -27.64
C ALA A 65 -16.29 -11.34 -26.48
N THR A 66 -17.49 -10.77 -26.56
CA THR A 66 -17.99 -9.85 -25.57
C THR A 66 -18.42 -10.52 -24.26
N LYS A 67 -19.12 -11.66 -24.33
CA LYS A 67 -19.48 -12.45 -23.13
C LYS A 67 -18.23 -12.95 -22.41
N VAL A 68 -17.20 -13.32 -23.18
CA VAL A 68 -15.89 -13.67 -22.63
C VAL A 68 -15.25 -12.48 -21.91
N ALA A 69 -15.27 -11.28 -22.50
CA ALA A 69 -14.77 -10.06 -21.85
C ALA A 69 -15.50 -9.74 -20.53
N LEU A 70 -16.83 -9.92 -20.46
CA LEU A 70 -17.59 -9.75 -19.22
C LEU A 70 -17.21 -10.79 -18.15
N SER A 71 -16.95 -12.04 -18.53
CA SER A 71 -16.49 -13.08 -17.59
C SER A 71 -15.15 -12.73 -16.93
N PHE A 72 -14.28 -11.98 -17.64
CA PHE A 72 -13.04 -11.48 -17.07
C PHE A 72 -13.29 -10.50 -15.92
N TYR A 73 -14.39 -9.73 -15.88
CA TYR A 73 -14.67 -8.88 -14.72
C TYR A 73 -14.91 -9.67 -13.45
N SER A 74 -15.70 -10.74 -13.52
CA SER A 74 -15.93 -11.61 -12.36
C SER A 74 -14.63 -12.26 -11.90
N GLY A 75 -13.79 -12.73 -12.84
CA GLY A 75 -12.47 -13.27 -12.52
C GLY A 75 -11.54 -12.21 -11.91
N LEU A 76 -11.42 -11.06 -12.55
CA LEU A 76 -10.58 -9.95 -12.10
C LEU A 76 -11.02 -9.38 -10.75
N PHE A 77 -12.33 -9.40 -10.45
CA PHE A 77 -12.84 -9.06 -9.12
C PHE A 77 -12.31 -10.03 -8.05
N ALA A 78 -12.28 -11.33 -8.33
CA ALA A 78 -11.71 -12.32 -7.41
C ALA A 78 -10.21 -12.10 -7.17
N TYR A 79 -9.48 -11.63 -8.19
CA TYR A 79 -8.05 -11.26 -8.06
C TYR A 79 -7.81 -9.84 -7.56
N ASN A 80 -8.84 -9.06 -7.24
CA ASN A 80 -8.66 -7.67 -6.83
C ASN A 80 -8.03 -7.56 -5.43
N GLY A 81 -7.29 -6.48 -5.20
CA GLY A 81 -6.66 -6.14 -3.92
C GLY A 81 -5.13 -6.30 -3.88
N TRP A 82 -4.52 -6.79 -4.96
CA TRP A 82 -3.05 -6.80 -5.11
C TRP A 82 -2.43 -5.40 -5.02
N ASN A 83 -3.18 -4.37 -5.41
CA ASN A 83 -2.76 -2.97 -5.37
C ASN A 83 -2.70 -2.38 -3.95
N TYR A 84 -3.37 -3.00 -2.97
CA TYR A 84 -3.34 -2.53 -1.58
C TYR A 84 -1.96 -2.68 -0.93
N LEU A 85 -1.13 -3.60 -1.43
CA LEU A 85 0.24 -3.76 -0.96
C LEU A 85 1.08 -2.49 -1.18
N ASN A 86 0.73 -1.69 -2.19
CA ASN A 86 1.38 -0.41 -2.46
C ASN A 86 1.13 0.62 -1.35
N PHE A 87 0.01 0.52 -0.62
CA PHE A 87 -0.33 1.46 0.46
C PHE A 87 0.48 1.22 1.73
N ILE A 88 1.11 0.04 1.85
CA ILE A 88 1.89 -0.38 3.01
C ILE A 88 3.38 -0.49 2.62
N ILE A 89 3.76 0.08 1.47
CA ILE A 89 5.15 0.04 0.99
C ILE A 89 6.13 0.72 1.95
N GLU A 90 5.68 1.73 2.69
CA GLU A 90 6.49 2.44 3.70
C GLU A 90 6.79 1.59 4.94
N GLU A 91 5.95 0.60 5.23
CA GLU A 91 6.15 -0.34 6.35
C GLU A 91 6.93 -1.60 5.89
N LEU A 92 7.15 -1.78 4.58
CA LEU A 92 7.81 -2.95 4.02
C LEU A 92 9.34 -2.86 4.17
N LYS A 93 9.96 -3.90 4.74
CA LYS A 93 11.42 -4.03 4.78
C LYS A 93 11.97 -4.20 3.37
N ASP A 94 12.95 -3.40 2.96
CA ASP A 94 13.60 -3.43 1.64
C ASP A 94 12.61 -3.51 0.45
N PRO A 95 11.79 -2.48 0.22
CA PRO A 95 10.67 -2.53 -0.73
C PRO A 95 11.12 -2.80 -2.17
N VAL A 96 12.31 -2.33 -2.56
CA VAL A 96 12.85 -2.53 -3.92
C VAL A 96 13.02 -4.01 -4.28
N LYS A 97 13.39 -4.85 -3.30
CA LYS A 97 13.63 -6.29 -3.52
C LYS A 97 12.41 -7.13 -3.14
N ASN A 98 11.76 -6.78 -2.02
CA ASN A 98 10.71 -7.61 -1.45
C ASN A 98 9.35 -7.38 -2.10
N LEU A 99 9.06 -6.18 -2.60
CA LEU A 99 7.77 -5.90 -3.24
C LEU A 99 7.56 -6.74 -4.52
N PRO A 100 8.51 -6.80 -5.49
CA PRO A 100 8.31 -7.62 -6.68
C PRO A 100 8.21 -9.12 -6.37
N ARG A 101 8.99 -9.60 -5.39
CA ARG A 101 8.96 -11.01 -4.95
C ARG A 101 7.63 -11.36 -4.30
N ALA A 102 7.12 -10.50 -3.42
CA ALA A 102 5.84 -10.68 -2.78
C ALA A 102 4.70 -10.74 -3.81
N ILE A 103 4.71 -9.85 -4.82
CA ILE A 103 3.73 -9.85 -5.91
C ILE A 103 3.82 -11.16 -6.72
N ALA A 104 5.02 -11.55 -7.16
CA ALA A 104 5.19 -12.76 -7.98
C ALA A 104 4.72 -14.03 -7.25
N ILE A 105 5.14 -14.21 -5.99
CA ILE A 105 4.77 -15.39 -5.19
C ILE A 105 3.26 -15.40 -4.91
N SER A 106 2.69 -14.26 -4.50
CA SER A 106 1.26 -14.18 -4.19
C SER A 106 0.38 -14.41 -5.42
N CYS A 107 0.70 -13.82 -6.57
CA CYS A 107 -0.08 -14.00 -7.80
C CYS A 107 -0.09 -15.47 -8.26
N ILE A 108 1.07 -16.14 -8.27
CA ILE A 108 1.17 -17.55 -8.69
C ILE A 108 0.41 -18.45 -7.71
N LEU A 109 0.59 -18.22 -6.40
CA LEU A 109 -0.09 -19.02 -5.37
C LEU A 109 -1.61 -18.88 -5.47
N VAL A 110 -2.13 -17.65 -5.60
CA VAL A 110 -3.57 -17.40 -5.74
C VAL A 110 -4.10 -18.06 -7.02
N MET A 111 -3.34 -18.00 -8.12
CA MET A 111 -3.72 -18.66 -9.37
C MET A 111 -3.89 -20.17 -9.21
N VAL A 112 -2.89 -20.84 -8.61
CA VAL A 112 -2.95 -22.28 -8.36
C VAL A 112 -4.15 -22.62 -7.47
N VAL A 113 -4.35 -21.91 -6.38
CA VAL A 113 -5.45 -22.15 -5.43
C VAL A 113 -6.82 -21.97 -6.11
N TYR A 114 -6.99 -20.93 -6.94
CA TYR A 114 -8.26 -20.67 -7.62
C TYR A 114 -8.55 -21.72 -8.69
N VAL A 115 -7.55 -22.13 -9.47
CA VAL A 115 -7.70 -23.20 -10.46
C VAL A 115 -8.06 -24.52 -9.76
N LEU A 116 -7.33 -24.89 -8.70
CA LEU A 116 -7.62 -26.11 -7.94
C LEU A 116 -9.02 -26.10 -7.29
N THR A 117 -9.47 -24.93 -6.82
CA THR A 117 -10.82 -24.78 -6.25
C THR A 117 -11.90 -24.96 -7.32
N ASN A 118 -11.72 -24.38 -8.50
CA ASN A 118 -12.66 -24.57 -9.62
C ASN A 118 -12.69 -26.04 -10.08
N ILE A 119 -11.52 -26.67 -10.19
CA ILE A 119 -11.42 -28.11 -10.49
C ILE A 119 -12.19 -28.92 -9.45
N ALA A 120 -12.04 -28.61 -8.15
CA ALA A 120 -12.77 -29.27 -7.08
C ALA A 120 -14.30 -29.09 -7.21
N PHE A 121 -14.79 -27.90 -7.59
CA PHE A 121 -16.22 -27.71 -7.81
C PHE A 121 -16.75 -28.56 -8.96
N PHE A 122 -16.03 -28.63 -10.08
CA PHE A 122 -16.44 -29.43 -11.25
C PHE A 122 -16.32 -30.95 -11.07
N THR A 123 -15.65 -31.46 -10.02
CA THR A 123 -15.72 -32.92 -9.75
C THR A 123 -17.06 -33.34 -9.14
N THR A 124 -17.79 -32.40 -8.54
CA THR A 124 -18.93 -32.71 -7.68
C THR A 124 -20.22 -32.06 -8.16
N LEU A 125 -20.14 -30.84 -8.67
CA LEU A 125 -21.29 -30.03 -9.08
C LEU A 125 -21.37 -29.96 -10.60
N SER A 126 -22.59 -30.08 -11.11
CA SER A 126 -22.88 -29.82 -12.53
C SER A 126 -22.80 -28.32 -12.84
N PRO A 127 -22.54 -27.92 -14.10
CA PRO A 127 -22.55 -26.50 -14.49
C PRO A 127 -23.88 -25.80 -14.19
N ALA A 128 -25.01 -26.52 -14.32
CA ALA A 128 -26.34 -25.99 -14.00
C ALA A 128 -26.51 -25.69 -12.50
N GLU A 129 -26.01 -26.57 -11.62
CA GLU A 129 -26.03 -26.33 -10.17
C GLU A 129 -25.14 -25.15 -9.76
N ILE A 130 -23.99 -24.97 -10.43
CA ILE A 130 -23.10 -23.82 -10.18
C ILE A 130 -23.80 -22.50 -10.56
N LEU A 131 -24.48 -22.46 -11.71
CA LEU A 131 -25.19 -21.27 -12.18
C LEU A 131 -26.44 -20.95 -11.34
N ALA A 132 -27.11 -21.98 -10.81
CA ALA A 132 -28.29 -21.80 -9.96
C ALA A 132 -27.95 -21.46 -8.50
N SER A 133 -26.72 -21.68 -8.06
CA SER A 133 -26.32 -21.49 -6.67
C SER A 133 -25.78 -20.08 -6.41
N GLU A 134 -26.39 -19.38 -5.47
CA GLU A 134 -25.85 -18.11 -4.93
C GLU A 134 -24.55 -18.34 -4.12
N ALA A 135 -24.34 -19.56 -3.60
CA ALA A 135 -23.21 -19.89 -2.73
C ALA A 135 -22.64 -21.27 -3.07
N VAL A 136 -21.88 -21.33 -4.17
CA VAL A 136 -21.30 -22.58 -4.73
C VAL A 136 -20.59 -23.44 -3.68
N ALA A 137 -19.79 -22.83 -2.80
CA ALA A 137 -19.07 -23.57 -1.75
C ALA A 137 -20.01 -24.27 -0.75
N VAL A 138 -21.18 -23.68 -0.46
CA VAL A 138 -22.19 -24.27 0.43
C VAL A 138 -22.89 -25.43 -0.27
N THR A 139 -23.24 -25.28 -1.54
CA THR A 139 -23.80 -26.37 -2.35
C THR A 139 -22.85 -27.55 -2.45
N PHE A 140 -21.55 -27.29 -2.67
CA PHE A 140 -20.49 -28.30 -2.65
C PHE A 140 -20.44 -29.05 -1.32
N ALA A 141 -20.47 -28.31 -0.19
CA ALA A 141 -20.46 -28.91 1.14
C ALA A 141 -21.70 -29.77 1.42
N ASN A 142 -22.88 -29.31 1.02
CA ASN A 142 -24.13 -30.06 1.19
C ASN A 142 -24.13 -31.37 0.40
N ARG A 143 -23.49 -31.40 -0.78
CA ARG A 143 -23.36 -32.63 -1.59
C ARG A 143 -22.46 -33.68 -0.97
N LEU A 144 -21.41 -33.29 -0.26
CA LEU A 144 -20.35 -34.21 0.16
C LEU A 144 -20.31 -34.49 1.66
N TYR A 145 -20.57 -33.48 2.50
CA TYR A 145 -20.29 -33.55 3.92
C TYR A 145 -21.51 -33.91 4.78
N GLY A 146 -22.71 -33.96 4.19
CA GLY A 146 -23.95 -34.33 4.89
C GLY A 146 -24.14 -33.52 6.17
N TYR A 147 -24.12 -34.20 7.33
CA TYR A 147 -24.24 -33.56 8.65
C TYR A 147 -23.16 -32.50 8.94
N MET A 148 -21.96 -32.64 8.37
CA MET A 148 -20.85 -31.69 8.57
C MET A 148 -20.83 -30.54 7.56
N ALA A 149 -21.87 -30.40 6.72
CA ALA A 149 -21.93 -29.35 5.70
C ALA A 149 -21.89 -27.92 6.27
N TRP A 150 -22.29 -27.72 7.54
CA TRP A 150 -22.28 -26.41 8.22
C TRP A 150 -20.88 -25.81 8.39
N ILE A 151 -19.82 -26.63 8.33
CA ILE A 151 -18.44 -26.19 8.54
C ILE A 151 -18.00 -25.20 7.45
N ILE A 152 -18.33 -25.48 6.18
CA ILE A 152 -17.93 -24.63 5.05
C ILE A 152 -18.59 -23.25 5.08
N PRO A 153 -19.92 -23.09 5.24
CA PRO A 153 -20.56 -21.80 5.42
C PRO A 153 -19.93 -20.96 6.54
N VAL A 154 -19.58 -21.59 7.67
CA VAL A 154 -18.94 -20.92 8.81
C VAL A 154 -17.55 -20.40 8.43
N PHE A 155 -16.72 -21.20 7.78
CA PHE A 155 -15.41 -20.74 7.30
C PHE A 155 -15.50 -19.68 6.20
N VAL A 156 -16.44 -19.82 5.26
CA VAL A 156 -16.68 -18.83 4.19
C VAL A 156 -17.14 -17.51 4.80
N ALA A 157 -18.06 -17.54 5.78
CA ALA A 157 -18.45 -16.35 6.51
C ALA A 157 -17.24 -15.68 7.16
N MET A 158 -16.43 -16.43 7.94
CA MET A 158 -15.19 -15.90 8.54
C MET A 158 -14.21 -15.30 7.51
N SER A 159 -14.09 -15.89 6.32
CA SER A 159 -13.30 -15.32 5.22
C SER A 159 -13.82 -13.94 4.79
N THR A 160 -15.15 -13.77 4.67
CA THR A 160 -15.74 -12.46 4.36
C THR A 160 -15.52 -11.43 5.48
N PHE A 161 -15.54 -11.86 6.76
CA PHE A 161 -15.12 -11.00 7.90
C PHE A 161 -13.69 -10.49 7.74
N GLY A 162 -12.75 -11.39 7.47
CA GLY A 162 -11.35 -11.03 7.26
C GLY A 162 -11.14 -10.10 6.06
N ALA A 163 -11.89 -10.30 4.97
CA ALA A 163 -11.78 -9.44 3.79
C ALA A 163 -12.21 -8.00 4.10
N VAL A 164 -13.37 -7.81 4.75
CA VAL A 164 -13.86 -6.47 5.09
C VAL A 164 -12.95 -5.78 6.10
N ASN A 165 -12.47 -6.51 7.11
CA ASN A 165 -11.51 -5.98 8.08
C ASN A 165 -10.21 -5.51 7.40
N GLY A 166 -9.66 -6.32 6.50
CA GLY A 166 -8.49 -5.96 5.71
C GLY A 166 -8.70 -4.70 4.87
N ILE A 167 -9.85 -4.58 4.19
CA ILE A 167 -10.19 -3.41 3.37
C ILE A 167 -10.36 -2.15 4.22
N LEU A 168 -10.96 -2.25 5.42
CA LEU A 168 -11.07 -1.11 6.34
C LEU A 168 -9.69 -0.59 6.79
N LEU A 169 -8.76 -1.50 7.08
CA LEU A 169 -7.38 -1.16 7.47
C LEU A 169 -6.59 -0.50 6.33
N THR A 170 -6.74 -0.95 5.09
CA THR A 170 -6.01 -0.40 3.95
C THR A 170 -6.64 0.91 3.46
N SER A 171 -7.96 0.97 3.39
CA SER A 171 -8.68 2.16 2.88
C SER A 171 -8.48 3.37 3.78
N SER A 172 -8.47 3.19 5.11
CA SER A 172 -8.23 4.28 6.05
C SER A 172 -6.88 4.98 5.83
N ARG A 173 -5.84 4.24 5.41
CA ARG A 173 -4.52 4.80 5.05
C ARG A 173 -4.58 5.65 3.78
N LEU A 174 -5.35 5.22 2.77
CA LEU A 174 -5.55 5.98 1.55
C LEU A 174 -6.22 7.33 1.82
N PHE A 175 -7.29 7.33 2.62
CA PHE A 175 -7.97 8.59 3.02
C PHE A 175 -7.07 9.49 3.86
N TYR A 176 -6.28 8.91 4.76
CA TYR A 176 -5.29 9.65 5.55
C TYR A 176 -4.22 10.31 4.66
N ALA A 177 -3.65 9.57 3.71
CA ALA A 177 -2.65 10.09 2.77
C ALA A 177 -3.21 11.21 1.88
N GLY A 178 -4.42 11.02 1.33
CA GLY A 178 -5.10 12.05 0.53
C GLY A 178 -5.42 13.32 1.34
N ALA A 179 -5.70 13.17 2.63
CA ALA A 179 -5.96 14.30 3.52
C ALA A 179 -4.68 15.07 3.88
N ILE A 180 -3.51 14.40 3.95
CA ILE A 180 -2.22 15.07 4.13
C ILE A 180 -1.90 16.00 2.96
N GLU A 181 -2.17 15.54 1.73
CA GLU A 181 -2.02 16.32 0.49
C GLU A 181 -3.07 17.44 0.32
N GLY A 182 -3.93 17.66 1.32
CA GLY A 182 -4.96 18.69 1.32
C GLY A 182 -6.11 18.43 0.35
N GLN A 183 -6.23 17.21 -0.19
CA GLN A 183 -7.29 16.80 -1.11
C GLN A 183 -8.57 16.35 -0.38
N MET A 184 -8.50 16.17 0.95
CA MET A 184 -9.60 15.72 1.78
C MET A 184 -9.73 16.59 3.04
N PRO A 185 -10.89 16.58 3.74
CA PRO A 185 -11.08 17.33 4.98
C PRO A 185 -10.02 17.01 6.04
N GLN A 186 -9.55 18.03 6.76
CA GLN A 186 -8.48 17.90 7.78
C GLN A 186 -8.82 16.93 8.91
N ILE A 187 -10.10 16.70 9.21
CA ILE A 187 -10.50 15.73 10.22
C ILE A 187 -10.02 14.30 9.89
N LEU A 188 -9.89 13.96 8.61
CA LEU A 188 -9.43 12.65 8.17
C LEU A 188 -7.91 12.45 8.34
N THR A 189 -7.14 13.53 8.54
CA THR A 189 -5.71 13.42 8.92
C THR A 189 -5.51 13.14 10.41
N MET A 190 -6.56 13.13 11.21
CA MET A 190 -6.42 13.08 12.67
C MET A 190 -6.37 11.64 13.17
N ILE A 191 -5.51 11.43 14.17
CA ILE A 191 -5.26 10.11 14.77
C ILE A 191 -5.69 10.19 16.23
N GLN A 192 -6.25 9.10 16.75
CA GLN A 192 -6.67 9.01 18.14
C GLN A 192 -5.48 9.00 19.10
N THR A 193 -5.53 9.83 20.14
CA THR A 193 -4.35 10.16 20.97
C THR A 193 -3.85 8.97 21.78
N GLU A 194 -4.74 8.17 22.35
CA GLU A 194 -4.39 7.01 23.18
C GLU A 194 -4.06 5.76 22.36
N LYS A 195 -4.77 5.56 21.25
CA LYS A 195 -4.82 4.26 20.55
C LYS A 195 -4.11 4.25 19.19
N SER A 196 -3.65 5.43 18.73
CA SER A 196 -2.94 5.63 17.46
C SER A 196 -3.69 5.08 16.24
N THR A 197 -5.03 5.06 16.28
CA THR A 197 -5.91 4.62 15.19
C THR A 197 -6.45 5.82 14.40
N PRO A 198 -6.56 5.74 13.06
CA PRO A 198 -7.19 6.79 12.25
C PRO A 198 -8.72 6.70 12.32
N ALA A 199 -9.29 6.84 13.52
CA ALA A 199 -10.72 6.62 13.78
C ALA A 199 -11.67 7.44 12.87
N PRO A 200 -11.43 8.73 12.57
CA PRO A 200 -12.29 9.49 11.67
C PRO A 200 -12.33 8.92 10.24
N ALA A 201 -11.18 8.45 9.74
CA ALA A 201 -11.09 7.84 8.41
C ALA A 201 -11.81 6.49 8.36
N VAL A 202 -11.65 5.66 9.40
CA VAL A 202 -12.35 4.38 9.52
C VAL A 202 -13.87 4.58 9.57
N LEU A 203 -14.36 5.54 10.37
CA LEU A 203 -15.78 5.86 10.47
C LEU A 203 -16.35 6.39 9.14
N PHE A 204 -15.59 7.20 8.42
CA PHE A 204 -16.00 7.69 7.10
C PHE A 204 -16.18 6.55 6.10
N VAL A 205 -15.22 5.63 6.02
CA VAL A 205 -15.31 4.43 5.17
C VAL A 205 -16.47 3.53 5.59
N ALA A 206 -16.66 3.33 6.89
CA ALA A 206 -17.77 2.54 7.42
C ALA A 206 -19.13 3.15 7.05
N LEU A 207 -19.30 4.47 7.20
CA LEU A 207 -20.54 5.17 6.85
C LEU A 207 -20.83 5.05 5.34
N LEU A 208 -19.83 5.27 4.49
CA LEU A 208 -19.97 5.06 3.05
C LEU A 208 -20.34 3.61 2.72
N SER A 209 -19.73 2.64 3.41
CA SER A 209 -20.04 1.22 3.21
C SER A 209 -21.48 0.89 3.59
N LEU A 210 -22.01 1.47 4.68
CA LEU A 210 -23.42 1.34 5.07
C LEU A 210 -24.37 1.94 4.05
N LEU A 211 -23.99 3.07 3.42
CA LEU A 211 -24.78 3.66 2.33
C LEU A 211 -24.84 2.72 1.13
N TYR A 212 -23.71 2.15 0.70
CA TYR A 212 -23.68 1.20 -0.42
C TYR A 212 -24.43 -0.11 -0.12
N LEU A 213 -24.49 -0.55 1.15
CA LEU A 213 -25.26 -1.72 1.57
C LEU A 213 -26.79 -1.54 1.44
N THR A 214 -27.29 -0.33 1.17
CA THR A 214 -28.71 -0.11 0.86
C THR A 214 -29.10 -0.60 -0.54
N SER A 215 -28.11 -0.82 -1.42
CA SER A 215 -28.33 -1.42 -2.75
C SER A 215 -28.42 -2.94 -2.64
N SER A 216 -29.42 -3.55 -3.27
CA SER A 216 -29.67 -4.99 -3.26
C SER A 216 -28.96 -5.76 -4.38
N ASN A 217 -28.43 -5.08 -5.41
CA ASN A 217 -27.87 -5.74 -6.60
C ASN A 217 -26.34 -5.81 -6.54
N ILE A 218 -25.80 -6.99 -6.21
CA ILE A 218 -24.35 -7.24 -6.09
C ILE A 218 -23.65 -7.17 -7.45
N THR A 219 -24.27 -7.70 -8.51
CA THR A 219 -23.68 -7.70 -9.86
C THR A 219 -23.49 -6.28 -10.38
N LEU A 220 -24.48 -5.41 -10.17
CA LEU A 220 -24.37 -3.99 -10.47
C LEU A 220 -23.22 -3.36 -9.67
N LEU A 221 -23.10 -3.72 -8.37
CA LEU A 221 -22.01 -3.27 -7.50
C LEU A 221 -20.63 -3.65 -8.05
N ILE A 222 -20.46 -4.91 -8.47
CA ILE A 222 -19.21 -5.42 -9.02
C ILE A 222 -18.89 -4.73 -10.35
N ASN A 223 -19.86 -4.58 -11.25
CA ASN A 223 -19.66 -3.99 -12.57
C ASN A 223 -19.25 -2.52 -12.47
N TYR A 224 -19.90 -1.71 -11.62
CA TYR A 224 -19.51 -0.31 -11.46
C TYR A 224 -18.12 -0.17 -10.83
N VAL A 225 -17.80 -0.96 -9.78
CA VAL A 225 -16.49 -0.91 -9.12
C VAL A 225 -15.41 -1.37 -10.09
N GLY A 226 -15.67 -2.45 -10.83
CA GLY A 226 -14.79 -2.99 -11.84
C GLY A 226 -14.43 -1.92 -12.86
N PHE A 227 -15.43 -1.31 -13.49
CA PHE A 227 -15.21 -0.24 -14.45
C PHE A 227 -14.33 0.89 -13.89
N ALA A 228 -14.69 1.42 -12.72
CA ALA A 228 -13.97 2.54 -12.13
C ALA A 228 -12.53 2.19 -11.71
N THR A 229 -12.34 0.98 -11.17
CA THR A 229 -11.04 0.48 -10.73
C THR A 229 -10.11 0.26 -11.93
N TRP A 230 -10.59 -0.45 -12.96
CA TRP A 230 -9.77 -0.78 -14.13
C TRP A 230 -9.45 0.45 -14.98
N LEU A 231 -10.37 1.41 -15.10
CA LEU A 231 -10.09 2.70 -15.72
C LEU A 231 -9.00 3.46 -14.96
N SER A 232 -9.12 3.55 -13.63
CA SER A 232 -8.14 4.25 -12.79
C SER A 232 -6.76 3.61 -12.85
N ILE A 233 -6.68 2.27 -12.81
CA ILE A 233 -5.42 1.54 -12.93
C ILE A 233 -4.84 1.70 -14.35
N GLY A 234 -5.68 1.65 -15.40
CA GLY A 234 -5.24 1.85 -16.78
C GLY A 234 -4.57 3.20 -16.99
N VAL A 235 -5.17 4.29 -16.48
CA VAL A 235 -4.58 5.64 -16.49
C VAL A 235 -3.28 5.68 -15.69
N ALA A 236 -3.23 5.06 -14.50
CA ALA A 236 -2.02 5.01 -13.70
C ALA A 236 -0.87 4.26 -14.40
N VAL A 237 -1.16 3.18 -15.12
CA VAL A 237 -0.17 2.42 -15.89
C VAL A 237 0.26 3.20 -17.14
N PHE A 238 -0.63 3.96 -17.78
CA PHE A 238 -0.30 4.85 -18.89
C PHE A 238 0.73 5.93 -18.51
N CYS A 239 0.72 6.39 -17.25
CA CYS A 239 1.74 7.30 -16.75
C CYS A 239 3.16 6.71 -16.85
N ILE A 240 3.34 5.39 -16.83
CA ILE A 240 4.67 4.75 -16.91
C ILE A 240 5.37 5.05 -18.24
N PRO A 241 4.87 4.63 -19.43
CA PRO A 241 5.51 4.96 -20.70
C PRO A 241 5.60 6.46 -20.93
N TRP A 242 4.60 7.24 -20.50
CA TRP A 242 4.62 8.71 -20.60
C TRP A 242 5.76 9.34 -19.79
N LEU A 243 5.95 8.93 -18.52
CA LEU A 243 7.07 9.38 -17.68
C LEU A 243 8.42 8.88 -18.20
N ARG A 244 8.47 7.72 -18.87
CA ARG A 244 9.70 7.26 -19.54
C ARG A 244 10.13 8.17 -20.67
N TRP A 245 9.16 8.71 -21.40
CA TRP A 245 9.40 9.64 -22.50
C TRP A 245 9.71 11.06 -22.01
N LYS A 246 8.90 11.60 -21.09
CA LYS A 246 9.03 12.99 -20.62
C LYS A 246 10.20 13.22 -19.66
N GLU A 247 10.45 12.29 -18.75
CA GLU A 247 11.49 12.42 -17.71
C GLU A 247 12.38 11.17 -17.65
N PRO A 248 13.27 10.97 -18.64
CA PRO A 248 14.07 9.75 -18.77
C PRO A 248 15.11 9.59 -17.64
N ASN A 249 15.59 10.71 -17.07
CA ASN A 249 16.71 10.75 -16.13
C ASN A 249 16.33 10.52 -14.67
N LEU A 250 15.04 10.29 -14.36
CA LEU A 250 14.62 10.01 -12.98
C LEU A 250 15.28 8.73 -12.45
N PRO A 251 15.81 8.73 -11.22
CA PRO A 251 16.34 7.52 -10.59
C PRO A 251 15.19 6.54 -10.35
N ARG A 252 15.19 5.41 -11.07
CA ARG A 252 14.18 4.35 -10.97
C ARG A 252 14.79 3.13 -10.30
N PRO A 253 14.46 2.84 -9.03
CA PRO A 253 14.97 1.66 -8.32
C PRO A 253 14.52 0.34 -8.95
N ILE A 254 13.33 0.33 -9.55
CA ILE A 254 12.75 -0.84 -10.24
C ILE A 254 12.53 -0.46 -11.70
N LYS A 255 13.09 -1.24 -12.62
CA LYS A 255 12.89 -1.10 -14.06
C LYS A 255 12.32 -2.38 -14.64
N VAL A 256 11.15 -2.28 -15.26
CA VAL A 256 10.51 -3.37 -16.02
C VAL A 256 10.60 -3.09 -17.51
N ASN A 257 10.51 -4.12 -18.35
CA ASN A 257 10.46 -3.94 -19.80
C ASN A 257 9.20 -3.15 -20.20
N LEU A 258 9.28 -2.30 -21.24
CA LEU A 258 8.16 -1.47 -21.73
C LEU A 258 7.03 -2.30 -22.35
N ILE A 259 7.30 -3.54 -22.74
CA ILE A 259 6.28 -4.46 -23.27
C ILE A 259 5.16 -4.67 -22.25
N PHE A 260 5.49 -4.85 -20.96
CA PHE A 260 4.50 -5.11 -19.91
C PHE A 260 3.44 -4.00 -19.75
N PRO A 261 3.80 -2.72 -19.55
CA PRO A 261 2.79 -1.66 -19.45
C PRO A 261 2.00 -1.48 -20.75
N ILE A 262 2.59 -1.69 -21.93
CA ILE A 262 1.86 -1.59 -23.21
C ILE A 262 0.79 -2.67 -23.32
N VAL A 263 1.14 -3.94 -23.06
CA VAL A 263 0.20 -5.06 -23.05
C VAL A 263 -0.90 -4.82 -22.02
N TYR A 264 -0.54 -4.32 -20.83
CA TYR A 264 -1.50 -4.01 -19.79
C TYR A 264 -2.47 -2.90 -20.20
N ILE A 265 -1.98 -1.83 -20.83
CA ILE A 265 -2.84 -0.74 -21.34
C ILE A 265 -3.82 -1.27 -22.37
N LEU A 266 -3.36 -2.07 -23.34
CA LEU A 266 -4.23 -2.71 -24.33
C LEU A 266 -5.31 -3.57 -23.67
N ALA A 267 -4.95 -4.40 -22.69
CA ALA A 267 -5.90 -5.20 -21.93
C ALA A 267 -6.92 -4.33 -21.17
N THR A 268 -6.47 -3.26 -20.50
CA THR A 268 -7.38 -2.34 -19.80
C THR A 268 -8.32 -1.60 -20.74
N ILE A 269 -7.89 -1.26 -21.96
CA ILE A 269 -8.76 -0.66 -22.98
C ILE A 269 -9.86 -1.65 -23.37
N VAL A 270 -9.51 -2.90 -23.66
CA VAL A 270 -10.52 -3.94 -24.00
C VAL A 270 -11.50 -4.13 -22.85
N ILE A 271 -11.00 -4.27 -21.63
CA ILE A 271 -11.80 -4.50 -20.41
C ILE A 271 -12.65 -3.27 -20.02
N THR A 272 -12.33 -2.06 -20.47
CA THR A 272 -13.16 -0.87 -20.21
C THR A 272 -14.13 -0.58 -21.34
N VAL A 273 -13.73 -0.76 -22.59
CA VAL A 273 -14.53 -0.44 -23.78
C VAL A 273 -15.60 -1.49 -24.05
N VAL A 274 -15.26 -2.79 -23.95
CA VAL A 274 -16.23 -3.85 -24.27
C VAL A 274 -17.48 -3.78 -23.37
N PRO A 275 -17.37 -3.59 -22.04
CA PRO A 275 -18.53 -3.50 -21.17
C PRO A 275 -19.35 -2.22 -21.36
N MET A 276 -18.77 -1.15 -21.91
CA MET A 276 -19.55 0.05 -22.28
C MET A 276 -20.59 -0.26 -23.36
N PHE A 277 -20.31 -1.21 -24.25
CA PHE A 277 -21.24 -1.60 -25.30
C PHE A 277 -22.32 -2.57 -24.79
N GLU A 278 -21.97 -3.47 -23.88
CA GLU A 278 -22.92 -4.47 -23.36
C GLU A 278 -23.84 -3.95 -22.29
N ASP A 279 -23.30 -3.20 -21.34
CA ASP A 279 -24.04 -2.66 -20.21
C ASP A 279 -23.74 -1.17 -20.06
N PRO A 280 -24.25 -0.35 -21.01
CA PRO A 280 -24.00 1.10 -21.03
C PRO A 280 -24.58 1.81 -19.81
N VAL A 281 -25.60 1.24 -19.18
CA VAL A 281 -26.26 1.86 -18.02
C VAL A 281 -25.37 1.76 -16.79
N THR A 282 -24.86 0.57 -16.45
CA THR A 282 -24.02 0.42 -15.25
C THR A 282 -22.64 1.06 -15.42
N THR A 283 -22.05 0.96 -16.61
CA THR A 283 -20.78 1.63 -16.93
C THR A 283 -20.95 3.15 -16.97
N GLY A 284 -22.06 3.65 -17.53
CA GLY A 284 -22.42 5.06 -17.52
C GLY A 284 -22.55 5.62 -16.09
N LEU A 285 -23.18 4.88 -15.18
CA LEU A 285 -23.22 5.24 -13.75
C LEU A 285 -21.81 5.29 -13.14
N GLY A 286 -20.94 4.33 -13.44
CA GLY A 286 -19.54 4.35 -13.01
C GLY A 286 -18.78 5.57 -13.51
N ALA A 287 -18.94 5.92 -14.78
CA ALA A 287 -18.37 7.12 -15.38
C ALA A 287 -18.93 8.40 -14.72
N LEU A 288 -20.24 8.47 -14.48
CA LEU A 288 -20.87 9.59 -13.77
C LEU A 288 -20.31 9.77 -12.36
N VAL A 289 -20.09 8.69 -11.62
CA VAL A 289 -19.48 8.75 -10.28
C VAL A 289 -18.06 9.32 -10.36
N ILE A 290 -17.24 8.89 -11.33
CA ILE A 290 -15.89 9.45 -11.52
C ILE A 290 -15.97 10.93 -11.91
N CYS A 291 -16.83 11.28 -12.86
CA CYS A 291 -17.05 12.65 -13.30
C CYS A 291 -17.58 13.54 -12.17
N SER A 292 -18.37 13.00 -11.23
CA SER A 292 -18.84 13.73 -10.04
C SER A 292 -17.69 14.14 -9.11
N GLY A 293 -16.52 13.52 -9.23
CA GLY A 293 -15.30 13.97 -8.58
C GLY A 293 -14.83 15.35 -9.04
N ILE A 294 -15.12 15.75 -10.29
CA ILE A 294 -14.73 17.05 -10.86
C ILE A 294 -15.43 18.23 -10.14
N PRO A 295 -16.78 18.30 -10.06
CA PRO A 295 -17.44 19.38 -9.34
C PRO A 295 -17.08 19.39 -7.86
N VAL A 296 -16.92 18.21 -7.24
CA VAL A 296 -16.45 18.11 -5.84
C VAL A 296 -15.04 18.69 -5.69
N TYR A 297 -14.12 18.38 -6.60
CA TYR A 297 -12.76 18.93 -6.60
C TYR A 297 -12.76 20.46 -6.78
N LEU A 298 -13.56 20.96 -7.72
CA LEU A 298 -13.67 22.40 -7.98
C LEU A 298 -14.22 23.15 -6.76
N LEU A 299 -15.27 22.63 -6.12
CA LEU A 299 -15.92 23.25 -4.97
C LEU A 299 -15.08 23.12 -3.69
N CYS A 300 -14.47 21.96 -3.44
CA CYS A 300 -13.75 21.70 -2.20
C CYS A 300 -12.31 22.21 -2.21
N ILE A 301 -11.61 22.16 -3.35
CA ILE A 301 -10.15 22.38 -3.42
C ILE A 301 -9.82 23.60 -4.30
N ALA A 302 -10.33 23.65 -5.53
CA ALA A 302 -10.00 24.76 -6.44
C ALA A 302 -10.55 26.10 -5.93
N TRP A 303 -11.67 26.07 -5.19
CA TRP A 303 -12.24 27.25 -4.55
C TRP A 303 -11.42 27.70 -3.33
N LYS A 304 -10.36 28.49 -3.58
CA LYS A 304 -9.49 29.06 -2.53
C LYS A 304 -10.18 30.16 -1.70
N ASN A 305 -11.06 30.94 -2.33
CA ASN A 305 -11.74 32.09 -1.71
C ASN A 305 -13.11 31.72 -1.11
N LYS A 306 -13.15 30.69 -0.25
CA LYS A 306 -14.41 30.30 0.42
C LYS A 306 -14.92 31.42 1.34
N PRO A 307 -16.23 31.69 1.38
CA PRO A 307 -16.83 32.66 2.29
C PRO A 307 -16.48 32.35 3.74
N ALA A 308 -16.36 33.40 4.57
CA ALA A 308 -16.02 33.24 5.98
C ALA A 308 -17.03 32.36 6.74
N CYS A 309 -18.31 32.36 6.33
CA CYS A 309 -19.33 31.49 6.88
C CYS A 309 -19.01 30.00 6.64
N VAL A 310 -18.65 29.63 5.41
CA VAL A 310 -18.31 28.25 5.04
C VAL A 310 -17.06 27.78 5.77
N LYS A 311 -16.02 28.63 5.86
CA LYS A 311 -14.81 28.31 6.62
C LYS A 311 -15.12 28.08 8.10
N LYS A 312 -15.89 28.97 8.73
CA LYS A 312 -16.33 28.82 10.13
C LYS A 312 -17.13 27.53 10.36
N SER A 313 -17.99 27.14 9.41
CA SER A 313 -18.74 25.89 9.50
C SER A 313 -17.84 24.66 9.41
N ILE A 314 -16.89 24.63 8.45
CA ILE A 314 -15.90 23.54 8.33
C ILE A 314 -15.06 23.44 9.59
N ASP A 315 -14.58 24.57 10.13
CA ASP A 315 -13.80 24.61 11.36
C ASP A 315 -14.63 24.12 12.56
N ARG A 316 -15.91 24.48 12.63
CA ARG A 316 -16.82 24.02 13.69
C ARG A 316 -17.03 22.51 13.62
N VAL A 317 -17.32 21.96 12.44
CA VAL A 317 -17.46 20.51 12.23
C VAL A 317 -16.17 19.79 12.60
N THR A 318 -15.03 20.33 12.19
CA THR A 318 -13.71 19.76 12.51
C THR A 318 -13.45 19.75 14.01
N LYS A 319 -13.76 20.86 14.73
CA LYS A 319 -13.63 20.94 16.19
C LYS A 319 -14.57 20.00 16.92
N ILE A 320 -15.83 19.89 16.47
CA ILE A 320 -16.79 18.96 17.06
C ILE A 320 -16.29 17.52 16.90
N GLY A 321 -15.83 17.16 15.69
CA GLY A 321 -15.28 15.83 15.45
C GLY A 321 -14.00 15.54 16.22
N GLN A 322 -13.13 16.54 16.41
CA GLN A 322 -11.96 16.44 17.29
C GLN A 322 -12.34 16.11 18.74
N LEU A 323 -13.33 16.80 19.28
CA LEU A 323 -13.80 16.61 20.65
C LEU A 323 -14.51 15.26 20.82
N LEU A 324 -15.39 14.89 19.88
CA LEU A 324 -16.15 13.65 19.94
C LEU A 324 -15.26 12.41 19.83
N LEU A 325 -14.25 12.44 18.95
CA LEU A 325 -13.39 11.28 18.68
C LEU A 325 -12.07 11.31 19.47
N VAL A 326 -11.82 12.39 20.25
CA VAL A 326 -10.57 12.61 21.00
C VAL A 326 -9.34 12.38 20.11
N VAL A 327 -9.38 13.02 18.94
CA VAL A 327 -8.35 12.88 17.89
C VAL A 327 -7.52 14.15 17.78
N SER A 328 -6.23 13.98 17.50
CA SER A 328 -5.29 15.08 17.32
C SER A 328 -4.54 14.97 16.00
N ASP A 329 -4.10 16.10 15.46
CA ASP A 329 -3.26 16.12 14.27
C ASP A 329 -1.84 15.66 14.62
N PRO A 330 -1.33 14.55 14.05
CA PRO A 330 0.01 14.04 14.33
C PRO A 330 1.12 15.06 13.99
N ARG A 331 0.89 16.00 13.06
CA ARG A 331 1.84 17.06 12.70
C ARG A 331 2.03 18.05 13.85
N LEU A 332 0.98 18.35 14.60
CA LEU A 332 1.04 19.26 15.75
C LEU A 332 1.71 18.60 16.96
N ARG A 333 1.55 17.28 17.13
CA ARG A 333 2.25 16.49 18.15
C ARG A 333 3.76 16.48 17.91
N ASN A 334 4.18 16.16 16.68
CA ASN A 334 5.60 16.16 16.29
C ASN A 334 6.24 17.56 16.35
N ARG A 335 5.45 18.64 16.19
CA ARG A 335 5.94 20.02 16.33
C ARG A 335 6.22 20.43 17.78
N LYS A 336 5.56 19.81 18.75
CA LYS A 336 5.82 20.05 20.19
C LYS A 336 7.02 19.25 20.70
N GLU A 337 7.30 18.09 20.11
CA GLU A 337 8.43 17.24 20.49
C GLU A 337 9.74 17.53 19.73
N LYS A 338 9.68 18.09 18.51
CA LYS A 338 10.87 18.48 17.76
C LYS A 338 11.21 19.96 17.97
N PRO A 339 12.36 20.33 18.57
CA PRO A 339 12.92 21.65 18.33
C PRO A 339 13.13 21.80 16.82
N ARG A 340 12.83 22.99 16.30
CA ARG A 340 12.88 23.38 14.88
C ARG A 340 14.17 22.87 14.20
N TYR A 341 14.14 21.70 13.58
CA TYR A 341 15.15 21.25 12.63
C TYR A 341 14.54 21.28 11.24
N ALA A 342 15.22 22.02 10.37
CA ALA A 342 14.83 22.28 9.00
C ALA A 342 14.64 20.98 8.21
N TYR A 343 13.75 21.06 7.22
CA TYR A 343 13.53 20.08 6.16
C TYR A 343 14.87 19.54 5.64
N VAL A 344 15.09 18.23 5.81
CA VAL A 344 16.25 17.53 5.22
C VAL A 344 15.77 16.95 3.89
N PRO A 345 16.22 17.46 2.73
CA PRO A 345 15.89 16.86 1.45
C PRO A 345 16.50 15.45 1.32
N PRO A 346 15.93 14.57 0.48
CA PRO A 346 16.43 13.22 0.29
C PRO A 346 17.89 13.22 -0.19
N VAL A 347 18.71 12.32 0.38
CA VAL A 347 20.17 12.21 0.22
C VAL A 347 20.64 12.25 -1.24
N ALA A 348 19.84 11.72 -2.17
CA ALA A 348 20.15 11.70 -3.60
C ALA A 348 20.25 13.10 -4.25
N LYS A 349 19.57 14.11 -3.68
CA LYS A 349 19.59 15.49 -4.22
C LYS A 349 20.84 16.25 -3.75
N VAL A 350 21.34 15.95 -2.56
CA VAL A 350 22.56 16.56 -2.01
C VAL A 350 23.80 16.06 -2.75
N GLU A 351 23.84 14.78 -3.11
CA GLU A 351 25.01 14.16 -3.73
C GLU A 351 25.26 14.64 -5.18
N SER A 352 24.19 14.93 -5.93
CA SER A 352 24.29 15.47 -7.29
C SER A 352 24.68 16.96 -7.33
N GLU A 353 24.16 17.77 -6.40
CA GLU A 353 24.57 19.18 -6.25
C GLU A 353 26.02 19.30 -5.73
N PHE A 354 26.46 18.39 -4.85
CA PHE A 354 27.84 18.37 -4.33
C PHE A 354 28.84 17.96 -5.42
N GLN A 355 28.52 16.95 -6.25
CA GLN A 355 29.40 16.55 -7.37
C GLN A 355 29.51 17.64 -8.45
N SER A 356 28.45 18.40 -8.71
CA SER A 356 28.48 19.53 -9.67
C SER A 356 29.33 20.69 -9.15
N SER A 357 29.25 21.01 -7.86
CA SER A 357 29.98 22.14 -7.26
C SER A 357 31.45 21.83 -6.95
N TYR A 358 31.82 20.55 -6.83
CA TYR A 358 33.20 20.15 -6.57
C TYR A 358 34.04 20.05 -7.87
N LYS A 359 33.42 19.69 -9.00
CA LYS A 359 34.10 19.66 -10.31
C LYS A 359 34.48 21.03 -10.86
N SER A 360 33.81 22.11 -10.43
CA SER A 360 34.15 23.47 -10.88
C SER A 360 35.31 24.12 -10.12
N SER A 361 35.79 23.51 -9.02
CA SER A 361 36.58 24.22 -8.01
C SER A 361 38.01 23.68 -7.81
N ILE A 362 38.45 22.68 -8.59
CA ILE A 362 39.81 22.12 -8.49
C ILE A 362 40.40 21.90 -9.88
N SER A 363 41.05 22.94 -10.42
CA SER A 363 42.18 22.80 -11.33
C SER A 363 43.46 22.96 -10.51
N ILE A 364 43.92 21.89 -9.87
CA ILE A 364 45.23 21.82 -9.23
C ILE A 364 46.01 20.71 -9.97
N PRO A 365 47.14 21.02 -10.63
CA PRO A 365 47.91 20.02 -11.34
C PRO A 365 48.67 19.13 -10.35
N GLY A 366 48.56 17.81 -10.49
CA GLY A 366 49.49 16.86 -9.84
C GLY A 366 48.91 15.65 -9.08
N LEU A 367 47.60 15.43 -9.03
CA LEU A 367 47.00 14.26 -8.36
C LEU A 367 46.13 13.43 -9.30
N ALA A 368 46.72 12.39 -9.88
CA ALA A 368 45.98 11.37 -10.64
C ALA A 368 45.36 10.37 -9.65
N PHE A 369 44.02 10.39 -9.50
CA PHE A 369 43.28 9.33 -8.83
C PHE A 369 42.78 8.32 -9.87
N ASN A 370 43.23 7.07 -9.73
CA ASN A 370 42.88 5.95 -10.58
C ASN A 370 41.55 5.32 -10.12
N ASN A 371 40.58 5.18 -11.02
CA ASN A 371 39.15 4.92 -10.72
C ASN A 371 38.75 3.43 -10.60
N ASN A 372 39.68 2.49 -10.47
CA ASN A 372 39.36 1.05 -10.47
C ASN A 372 39.76 0.35 -9.16
N LYS A 373 38.86 0.34 -8.16
CA LYS A 373 38.66 -0.73 -7.17
C LYS A 373 37.47 -0.42 -6.24
N PRO A 374 36.47 -1.30 -6.08
CA PRO A 374 35.44 -1.19 -5.06
C PRO A 374 35.83 -1.97 -3.79
N ALA A 375 35.24 -1.59 -2.66
CA ALA A 375 35.31 -2.21 -1.32
C ALA A 375 36.56 -1.90 -0.47
N VAL A 376 36.31 -1.35 0.72
CA VAL A 376 37.28 -1.27 1.83
C VAL A 376 36.93 -2.41 2.79
N ASP A 377 37.84 -3.39 2.89
CA ASP A 377 37.80 -4.47 3.87
C ASP A 377 38.10 -3.94 5.27
N TYR A 378 37.18 -4.20 6.21
CA TYR A 378 37.27 -3.76 7.62
C TYR A 378 38.27 -4.58 8.48
N GLU A 379 38.99 -5.54 7.90
CA GLU A 379 39.87 -6.48 8.62
C GLU A 379 41.38 -6.12 8.59
N SER A 380 41.77 -4.99 7.98
CA SER A 380 43.19 -4.57 7.89
C SER A 380 43.64 -3.56 8.96
N LEU A 381 42.74 -3.14 9.87
CA LEU A 381 43.05 -2.18 10.94
C LEU A 381 43.48 -2.84 12.27
N THR A 382 43.59 -4.17 12.31
CA THR A 382 43.91 -4.94 13.52
C THR A 382 45.39 -5.30 13.68
N SER A 383 46.28 -4.84 12.80
CA SER A 383 47.72 -5.15 12.88
C SER A 383 48.61 -3.93 12.60
N ALA A 384 48.73 -3.01 13.56
CA ALA A 384 49.84 -2.06 13.60
C ALA A 384 50.22 -1.74 15.06
N SER A 385 51.50 -1.95 15.35
CA SER A 385 52.21 -1.77 16.63
C SER A 385 52.15 -0.32 17.16
N PRO A 386 52.43 -0.06 18.46
CA PRO A 386 52.12 1.20 19.09
C PRO A 386 53.04 2.32 18.60
N LEU A 387 52.48 3.31 17.89
CA LEU A 387 53.19 4.53 17.53
C LEU A 387 53.27 5.46 18.75
N SER A 388 54.49 5.67 19.20
CA SER A 388 54.92 6.55 20.27
C SER A 388 55.00 8.00 19.78
N THR A 389 54.03 8.83 20.19
CA THR A 389 54.11 10.28 20.51
C THR A 389 52.84 11.05 20.10
N PRO A 390 52.42 12.10 20.84
CA PRO A 390 51.08 12.71 20.70
C PRO A 390 50.89 13.63 19.48
N ASP A 391 51.94 13.90 18.70
CA ASP A 391 51.90 14.91 17.63
C ASP A 391 51.49 14.38 16.25
N GLU A 392 51.62 13.08 15.97
CA GLU A 392 51.21 12.51 14.67
C GLU A 392 49.72 12.17 14.59
N THR A 393 49.07 11.85 15.72
CA THR A 393 47.62 11.63 15.78
C THR A 393 46.84 12.91 15.44
N THR A 394 47.41 14.07 15.76
CA THR A 394 46.79 15.38 15.51
C THR A 394 46.81 15.77 14.03
N LYS A 395 47.76 15.26 13.23
CA LYS A 395 47.85 15.54 11.78
C LYS A 395 46.91 14.66 10.93
N LEU A 396 46.61 13.42 11.34
CA LEU A 396 45.71 12.53 10.61
C LEU A 396 44.22 12.71 10.98
N ILE A 397 43.92 13.09 12.23
CA ILE A 397 42.54 13.23 12.71
C ILE A 397 41.91 14.56 12.26
N ARG A 398 42.71 15.60 11.99
CA ARG A 398 42.23 16.91 11.55
C ARG A 398 41.42 16.87 10.24
N PRO A 399 41.86 16.22 9.15
CA PRO A 399 41.09 16.15 7.91
C PRO A 399 39.82 15.28 8.04
N LEU A 400 39.85 14.19 8.82
CA LEU A 400 38.68 13.33 9.05
C LEU A 400 37.61 14.02 9.92
N ALA A 401 38.03 14.76 10.95
CA ALA A 401 37.13 15.56 11.78
C ALA A 401 36.53 16.74 10.99
N LEU A 402 37.29 17.34 10.06
CA LEU A 402 36.80 18.37 9.15
C LEU A 402 35.78 17.84 8.14
N GLN A 403 35.95 16.61 7.63
CA GLN A 403 34.94 15.96 6.78
C GLN A 403 33.62 15.68 7.52
N VAL A 404 33.70 15.24 8.78
CA VAL A 404 32.50 14.97 9.60
C VAL A 404 31.83 16.27 10.09
N LEU A 405 32.61 17.34 10.33
CA LEU A 405 32.07 18.65 10.71
C LEU A 405 31.47 19.41 9.51
N ALA A 406 32.05 19.28 8.32
CA ALA A 406 31.50 19.85 7.08
C ALA A 406 30.14 19.23 6.71
N GLN A 407 29.90 17.97 7.06
CA GLN A 407 28.59 17.33 6.89
C GLN A 407 27.50 17.83 7.86
N ARG A 408 27.82 18.64 8.88
CA ARG A 408 26.86 19.05 9.93
C ARG A 408 26.63 20.56 10.10
N GLN A 409 27.27 21.42 9.32
CA GLN A 409 27.06 22.87 9.43
C GLN A 409 26.96 23.57 8.06
N CYS A 410 25.75 23.60 7.50
CA CYS A 410 25.31 24.75 6.71
C CYS A 410 24.04 25.30 7.36
N HIS A 411 24.06 26.60 7.62
CA HIS A 411 23.03 27.46 8.24
C HIS A 411 23.06 27.63 9.78
N HIS A 412 23.96 28.48 10.28
CA HIS A 412 23.60 29.77 10.93
C HIS A 412 24.83 30.51 11.45
N LYS A 413 24.88 31.84 11.25
CA LYS A 413 25.80 32.78 11.92
C LYS A 413 25.64 32.66 13.44
N ILE A 414 26.67 32.21 14.16
CA ILE A 414 26.72 32.18 15.63
C ILE A 414 28.01 32.86 16.09
N SER A 415 27.90 33.76 17.07
CA SER A 415 28.97 34.57 17.64
C SER A 415 30.11 33.73 18.26
N PRO A 416 31.38 34.14 18.09
CA PRO A 416 32.57 33.39 18.53
C PRO A 416 32.61 33.06 20.04
N LYS A 417 31.89 33.80 20.89
CA LYS A 417 31.82 33.52 22.35
C LYS A 417 30.99 32.25 22.70
N ALA A 418 30.08 31.82 21.83
CA ALA A 418 29.29 30.60 22.04
C ALA A 418 30.05 29.33 21.61
N LEU A 419 30.98 29.45 20.67
CA LEU A 419 31.80 28.35 20.15
C LEU A 419 32.76 27.82 21.23
N ASN A 420 33.38 28.72 22.00
CA ASN A 420 34.34 28.34 23.07
C ASN A 420 33.67 27.63 24.25
N ARG A 421 32.41 27.95 24.60
CA ARG A 421 31.66 27.21 25.64
C ARG A 421 31.24 25.80 25.19
N CYS A 422 30.96 25.62 23.90
CA CYS A 422 30.55 24.32 23.36
C CYS A 422 31.74 23.36 23.18
N ALA A 423 32.92 23.89 22.83
CA ALA A 423 34.16 23.12 22.74
C ALA A 423 34.63 22.59 24.12
N ALA A 424 34.57 23.43 25.16
CA ALA A 424 34.92 23.04 26.53
C ALA A 424 34.01 21.91 27.07
N ASN A 425 32.69 22.00 26.84
CA ASN A 425 31.75 20.97 27.30
C ASN A 425 31.83 19.65 26.51
N LYS A 426 32.28 19.66 25.25
CA LYS A 426 32.48 18.44 24.46
C LYS A 426 33.80 17.72 24.75
N GLN A 427 34.87 18.44 25.11
CA GLN A 427 36.10 17.82 25.61
C GLN A 427 35.86 17.10 26.95
N LEU A 428 35.08 17.68 27.87
CA LEU A 428 34.71 17.01 29.12
C LEU A 428 33.89 15.72 28.90
N LYS A 429 32.98 15.71 27.91
CA LYS A 429 32.18 14.51 27.61
C LYS A 429 33.00 13.39 26.96
N MET A 430 33.97 13.71 26.09
CA MET A 430 34.88 12.69 25.54
C MET A 430 35.85 12.14 26.59
N LEU A 431 36.35 12.96 27.51
CA LEU A 431 37.18 12.47 28.64
C LEU A 431 36.40 11.55 29.58
N SER A 432 35.09 11.79 29.80
CA SER A 432 34.24 10.90 30.60
C SER A 432 34.00 9.52 29.95
N LEU A 433 33.93 9.46 28.62
CA LEU A 433 33.74 8.20 27.87
C LEU A 433 35.02 7.38 27.75
N VAL A 434 36.19 8.01 27.84
CA VAL A 434 37.49 7.30 27.88
C VAL A 434 37.76 6.72 29.28
N SER A 435 37.25 7.33 30.36
CA SER A 435 37.39 6.79 31.72
C SER A 435 36.43 5.64 32.06
N CYS A 436 35.39 5.40 31.25
CA CYS A 436 34.39 4.35 31.50
C CYS A 436 34.72 3.01 30.79
N ARG A 437 35.84 2.95 30.06
CA ARG A 437 36.35 1.73 29.40
C ARG A 437 37.63 1.16 30.03
N ARG A 438 37.97 1.64 31.24
CA ARG A 438 38.98 1.07 32.15
C ARG A 438 38.37 0.94 33.55
N ARG A 439 37.46 0.00 33.72
CA ARG A 439 37.17 -0.75 34.96
C ARG A 439 36.48 -2.04 34.60
#